data_AF-A0ABD6B0W5-F1
#
_entry.id   AF-A0ABD6B0W5-F1
#
_cell.length_a   1.000
_cell.length_b   1.000
_cell.length_c   1.000
_cell.angle_alpha   90.00
_cell.angle_beta   90.00
_cell.angle_gamma   90.00
#
_symmetry.space_group_name_H-M   'P 1'
#
loop_
_entity.id
_entity.type
_entity.pdbx_description
1 polymer ?
#
loop_
_entity_poly.entity_id
_entity_poly.type
_entity_poly.pdbx_seq_one_letter_code
_entity_poly.pdbx_strand_id
1 'polypeptide(L)'
;MRLDDYNEKDGKRVWLTAEELEQFIEAAKDPQQRVAFMLGGKAGLRRSEITSVTPNDFNHGPPGFVRVWSDYAKRDKYREAPIPTELEHIVSTLSHGEAPDEPVVDVAGTTVYRWVRRAAEAMHAETNDKGWSFLDVHDLRRSWGGHLLWNCGVLPTVVMEFGGWTDWDTFTEHYMGEITPEAAQRERGKIDYMGGESNAETDMVFTPKSPAAQQTYMRN
;
A
#
# COMPACT_ATOMS: atom_id res chain seq x y z
N MET A 1 -2.27 -11.95 6.95
CA MET A 1 -1.96 -10.55 7.25
C MET A 1 -0.90 -10.45 8.33
N ARG A 2 -0.24 -9.29 8.46
CA ARG A 2 0.65 -8.94 9.57
C ARG A 2 -0.06 -7.94 10.47
N LEU A 3 0.11 -8.11 11.77
CA LEU A 3 -0.38 -7.21 12.79
C LEU A 3 0.80 -6.65 13.58
N ASP A 4 0.67 -5.40 13.99
CA ASP A 4 1.60 -4.77 14.93
C ASP A 4 0.82 -3.95 15.95
N ASP A 5 1.35 -3.81 17.16
CA ASP A 5 0.73 -2.97 18.18
C ASP A 5 0.88 -1.49 17.83
N TYR A 6 -0.06 -0.67 18.30
CA TYR A 6 0.18 0.77 18.39
C TYR A 6 0.94 1.07 19.69
N ASN A 7 1.90 1.99 19.63
CA ASN A 7 2.73 2.35 20.79
C ASN A 7 1.92 3.02 21.92
N GLU A 8 0.92 3.83 21.57
CA GLU A 8 0.24 4.74 22.51
C GLU A 8 -1.28 4.49 22.67
N LYS A 9 -1.85 3.54 21.94
CA LYS A 9 -3.28 3.26 21.98
C LYS A 9 -3.58 1.77 21.83
N ASP A 10 -4.75 1.37 22.30
CA ASP A 10 -5.25 0.02 22.07
C ASP A 10 -5.63 -0.18 20.59
N GLY A 11 -5.44 -1.40 20.09
CA GLY A 11 -5.66 -1.78 18.69
C GLY A 11 -4.40 -2.24 17.97
N LYS A 12 -4.56 -2.62 16.69
CA LYS A 12 -3.47 -3.11 15.84
C LYS A 12 -3.36 -2.28 14.56
N ARG A 13 -2.13 -2.14 14.06
CA ARG A 13 -1.82 -1.77 12.68
C ARG A 13 -1.89 -3.04 11.83
N VAL A 14 -2.47 -2.94 10.64
CA VAL A 14 -2.70 -4.09 9.76
C VAL A 14 -1.98 -3.92 8.43
N TRP A 15 -1.32 -4.98 7.97
CA TRP A 15 -0.81 -5.14 6.61
C TRP A 15 -1.43 -6.40 6.00
N LEU A 16 -2.30 -6.20 5.03
CA LEU A 16 -2.87 -7.29 4.24
C LEU A 16 -1.82 -7.86 3.28
N THR A 17 -1.89 -9.16 3.01
CA THR A 17 -1.21 -9.73 1.84
C THR A 17 -1.89 -9.27 0.54
N ALA A 18 -1.23 -9.49 -0.59
CA ALA A 18 -1.82 -9.28 -1.90
C ALA A 18 -3.09 -10.12 -2.10
N GLU A 19 -3.11 -11.39 -1.64
CA GLU A 19 -4.30 -12.22 -1.75
C GLU A 19 -5.43 -11.74 -0.84
N GLU A 20 -5.12 -11.35 0.40
CA GLU A 20 -6.12 -10.83 1.34
C GLU A 20 -6.70 -9.50 0.88
N LEU A 21 -5.87 -8.62 0.30
CA LEU A 21 -6.34 -7.38 -0.29
C LEU A 21 -7.29 -7.65 -1.46
N GLU A 22 -6.96 -8.62 -2.33
CA GLU A 22 -7.83 -9.00 -3.44
C GLU A 22 -9.16 -9.56 -2.94
N GLN A 23 -9.14 -10.49 -1.98
CA GLN A 23 -10.36 -11.02 -1.35
C GLN A 23 -11.22 -9.91 -0.74
N PHE A 24 -10.59 -8.94 -0.07
CA PHE A 24 -11.27 -7.79 0.50
C PHE A 24 -11.92 -6.89 -0.57
N ILE A 25 -11.25 -6.68 -1.71
CA ILE A 25 -11.79 -5.91 -2.84
C ILE A 25 -12.98 -6.65 -3.48
N GLU A 26 -12.88 -7.96 -3.65
CA GLU A 26 -13.96 -8.80 -4.18
C GLU A 26 -15.19 -8.87 -3.25
N ALA A 27 -15.01 -8.63 -1.94
CA ALA A 27 -16.11 -8.53 -0.99
C ALA A 27 -16.94 -7.23 -1.11
N ALA A 28 -16.59 -6.33 -2.05
CA ALA A 28 -17.38 -5.14 -2.35
C ALA A 28 -18.79 -5.51 -2.85
N LYS A 29 -19.80 -4.77 -2.38
CA LYS A 29 -21.22 -5.04 -2.69
C LYS A 29 -21.69 -4.37 -3.98
N ASP A 30 -20.98 -3.35 -4.42
CA ASP A 30 -21.29 -2.56 -5.60
C ASP A 30 -20.01 -1.96 -6.22
N PRO A 31 -20.09 -1.47 -7.48
CA PRO A 31 -18.92 -0.94 -8.17
C PRO A 31 -18.26 0.28 -7.50
N GLN A 32 -19.03 1.20 -6.91
CA GLN A 32 -18.46 2.38 -6.23
C GLN A 32 -17.69 1.94 -4.98
N GLN A 33 -18.23 0.98 -4.22
CA GLN A 33 -17.53 0.39 -3.09
C GLN A 33 -16.24 -0.31 -3.53
N ARG A 34 -16.27 -1.05 -4.65
CA ARG A 34 -15.08 -1.71 -5.21
C ARG A 34 -14.01 -0.69 -5.58
N VAL A 35 -14.39 0.40 -6.26
CA VAL A 35 -13.48 1.50 -6.59
C VAL A 35 -12.89 2.14 -5.34
N ALA A 36 -13.70 2.40 -4.30
CA ALA A 36 -13.20 2.96 -3.04
C ALA A 36 -12.13 2.06 -2.39
N PHE A 37 -12.33 0.74 -2.42
CA PHE A 37 -11.37 -0.23 -1.89
C PHE A 37 -10.07 -0.26 -2.72
N MET A 38 -10.19 -0.25 -4.05
CA MET A 38 -9.03 -0.20 -4.95
C MET A 38 -8.24 1.11 -4.80
N LEU A 39 -8.91 2.26 -4.64
CA LEU A 39 -8.23 3.53 -4.42
C LEU A 39 -7.43 3.53 -3.11
N GLY A 40 -7.99 2.95 -2.04
CA GLY A 40 -7.28 2.82 -0.77
C GLY A 40 -6.12 1.82 -0.82
N GLY A 41 -6.37 0.61 -1.35
CA GLY A 41 -5.45 -0.53 -1.25
C GLY A 41 -4.52 -0.74 -2.44
N LYS A 42 -4.90 -0.31 -3.64
CA LYS A 42 -4.08 -0.41 -4.87
C LYS A 42 -3.46 0.93 -5.31
N ALA A 43 -3.91 2.06 -4.75
CA ALA A 43 -3.37 3.39 -5.07
C ALA A 43 -2.96 4.23 -3.83
N GLY A 44 -3.15 3.70 -2.62
CA GLY A 44 -2.71 4.36 -1.39
C GLY A 44 -3.41 5.67 -1.06
N LEU A 45 -4.62 5.91 -1.59
CA LEU A 45 -5.37 7.13 -1.30
C LEU A 45 -5.88 7.14 0.13
N ARG A 46 -5.84 8.33 0.74
CA ARG A 46 -6.47 8.60 2.04
C ARG A 46 -7.97 8.66 1.87
N ARG A 47 -8.70 8.41 2.95
CA ARG A 47 -10.17 8.51 2.99
C ARG A 47 -10.75 9.77 2.35
N SER A 48 -10.16 10.95 2.58
CA SER A 48 -10.64 12.20 1.97
C SER A 48 -10.32 12.28 0.48
N GLU A 49 -9.18 11.74 0.06
CA GLU A 49 -8.77 11.69 -1.36
C GLU A 49 -9.68 10.73 -2.14
N ILE A 50 -10.06 9.59 -1.54
CA ILE A 50 -11.00 8.62 -2.14
C ILE A 50 -12.32 9.29 -2.51
N THR A 51 -12.81 10.20 -1.67
CA THR A 51 -14.10 10.89 -1.86
C THR A 51 -13.98 12.18 -2.67
N SER A 52 -12.78 12.55 -3.13
CA SER A 52 -12.54 13.82 -3.84
C SER A 52 -12.01 13.63 -5.26
N VAL A 53 -11.41 12.48 -5.59
CA VAL A 53 -10.91 12.24 -6.95
C VAL A 53 -12.06 12.13 -7.94
N THR A 54 -11.85 12.77 -9.08
CA THR A 54 -12.82 12.89 -10.19
C THR A 54 -12.31 12.13 -11.42
N PRO A 55 -13.16 11.81 -12.40
CA PRO A 55 -12.72 11.25 -13.68
C PRO A 55 -11.62 12.07 -14.36
N ASN A 56 -11.66 13.39 -14.23
CA ASN A 56 -10.62 14.30 -14.75
C ASN A 56 -9.23 14.05 -14.15
N ASP A 57 -9.16 13.59 -12.91
CA ASP A 57 -7.88 13.30 -12.25
C ASP A 57 -7.19 12.04 -12.80
N PHE A 58 -7.98 11.12 -13.37
CA PHE A 58 -7.47 9.96 -14.12
C PHE A 58 -7.13 10.36 -15.55
N ASN A 59 -8.05 11.03 -16.24
CA ASN A 59 -7.92 11.35 -17.67
C ASN A 59 -6.78 12.34 -17.97
N HIS A 60 -6.51 13.27 -17.06
CA HIS A 60 -5.45 14.26 -17.25
C HIS A 60 -4.12 13.84 -16.62
N GLY A 61 -4.10 12.80 -15.78
CA GLY A 61 -2.89 12.22 -15.21
C GLY A 61 -2.03 11.54 -16.29
N PRO A 62 -0.74 11.28 -16.01
CA PRO A 62 0.05 10.38 -16.86
C PRO A 62 -0.60 8.99 -16.92
N PRO A 63 -0.43 8.24 -18.03
CA PRO A 63 -0.96 6.89 -18.15
C PRO A 63 -0.55 5.99 -16.98
N GLY A 64 -1.51 5.32 -16.35
CA GLY A 64 -1.28 4.49 -15.17
C GLY A 64 -1.16 5.27 -13.84
N PHE A 65 -1.52 6.56 -13.81
CA PHE A 65 -1.52 7.39 -12.60
C PHE A 65 -2.84 8.14 -12.42
N VAL A 66 -3.20 8.40 -11.16
CA VAL A 66 -4.25 9.36 -10.79
C VAL A 66 -3.62 10.57 -10.10
N ARG A 67 -4.07 11.76 -10.47
CA ARG A 67 -3.67 13.01 -9.79
C ARG A 67 -4.40 13.16 -8.47
N VAL A 68 -3.68 13.51 -7.42
CA VAL A 68 -4.26 13.80 -6.11
C VAL A 68 -3.89 15.23 -5.74
N TRP A 69 -4.89 16.09 -5.70
CA TRP A 69 -4.73 17.51 -5.38
C TRP A 69 -4.77 17.78 -3.88
N SER A 70 -4.14 18.87 -3.46
CA SER A 70 -4.16 19.34 -2.08
C SER A 70 -5.50 19.99 -1.74
N ASP A 71 -6.24 19.45 -0.76
CA ASP A 71 -7.30 20.21 -0.10
C ASP A 71 -6.66 21.33 0.71
N TYR A 72 -6.98 22.60 0.42
CA TYR A 72 -6.39 23.81 1.01
C TYR A 72 -6.42 23.90 2.56
N ALA A 73 -7.11 22.99 3.24
CA ALA A 73 -7.16 22.87 4.71
C ALA A 73 -6.09 21.92 5.31
N LYS A 74 -5.50 21.03 4.51
CA LYS A 74 -4.45 20.10 4.94
C LYS A 74 -3.23 20.39 4.09
N ARG A 75 -2.05 20.44 4.70
CA ARG A 75 -0.76 20.59 3.99
C ARG A 75 -0.39 19.35 3.16
N ASP A 76 -1.38 18.67 2.58
CA ASP A 76 -1.14 17.63 1.60
C ASP A 76 -0.62 18.29 0.33
N LYS A 77 0.41 17.71 -0.27
CA LYS A 77 0.99 18.19 -1.52
C LYS A 77 0.34 17.44 -2.68
N TYR A 78 0.31 18.08 -3.84
CA TYR A 78 0.03 17.40 -5.10
C TYR A 78 0.92 16.15 -5.21
N ARG A 79 0.34 15.03 -5.66
CA ARG A 79 1.06 13.81 -5.99
C ARG A 79 0.36 13.07 -7.12
N GLU A 80 1.11 12.20 -7.79
CA GLU A 80 0.59 11.25 -8.76
C GLU A 80 0.72 9.85 -8.19
N ALA A 81 -0.42 9.19 -7.97
CA ALA A 81 -0.46 7.85 -7.40
C ALA A 81 -0.55 6.82 -8.53
N PRO A 82 0.33 5.79 -8.58
CA PRO A 82 0.20 4.73 -9.56
C PRO A 82 -1.08 3.94 -9.32
N ILE A 83 -1.77 3.58 -10.41
CA ILE A 83 -3.02 2.82 -10.40
C ILE A 83 -2.92 1.58 -11.30
N PRO A 84 -3.60 0.49 -10.96
CA PRO A 84 -3.73 -0.63 -11.87
C PRO A 84 -4.67 -0.28 -13.04
N THR A 85 -4.40 -0.84 -14.22
CA THR A 85 -5.24 -0.66 -15.42
C THR A 85 -6.71 -1.02 -15.16
N GLU A 86 -6.98 -2.05 -14.36
CA GLU A 86 -8.34 -2.42 -13.97
C GLU A 86 -9.11 -1.25 -13.33
N LEU A 87 -8.47 -0.48 -12.45
CA LEU A 87 -9.10 0.66 -11.78
C LEU A 87 -9.47 1.75 -12.80
N GLU A 88 -8.55 2.07 -13.71
CA GLU A 88 -8.79 3.04 -14.80
C GLU A 88 -9.99 2.63 -15.66
N HIS A 89 -10.10 1.35 -16.01
CA HIS A 89 -11.22 0.82 -16.79
C HIS A 89 -12.56 0.89 -16.05
N ILE A 90 -12.59 0.53 -14.77
CA ILE A 90 -13.80 0.60 -13.96
C ILE A 90 -14.26 2.06 -13.82
N VAL A 91 -13.35 2.99 -13.53
CA VAL A 91 -13.67 4.42 -13.42
C VAL A 91 -14.20 4.98 -14.73
N SER A 92 -13.54 4.68 -15.86
CA SER A 92 -14.01 5.08 -17.20
C SER A 92 -15.43 4.58 -17.50
N THR A 93 -15.73 3.34 -17.09
CA THR A 93 -17.05 2.74 -17.27
C THR A 93 -18.12 3.39 -16.39
N LEU A 94 -17.82 3.60 -15.10
CA LEU A 94 -18.76 4.18 -14.14
C LEU A 94 -19.05 5.66 -14.40
N SER A 95 -18.10 6.36 -15.00
CA SER A 95 -18.21 7.80 -15.26
C SER A 95 -18.74 8.11 -16.66
N HIS A 96 -19.16 7.08 -17.40
CA HIS A 96 -19.64 7.26 -18.77
C HIS A 96 -20.99 7.99 -18.78
N GLY A 97 -20.98 9.25 -19.24
CA GLY A 97 -22.18 10.10 -19.28
C GLY A 97 -22.39 10.95 -18.03
N GLU A 98 -21.52 10.82 -17.02
CA GLU A 98 -21.50 11.67 -15.82
C GLU A 98 -20.65 12.93 -16.03
N ALA A 99 -20.80 13.93 -15.16
CA ALA A 99 -19.96 15.13 -15.22
C ALA A 99 -18.51 14.79 -14.82
N PRO A 100 -17.50 15.21 -15.60
CA PRO A 100 -16.11 14.78 -15.39
C PRO A 100 -15.44 15.37 -14.14
N ASP A 101 -16.09 16.35 -13.50
CA ASP A 101 -15.68 16.99 -12.25
C ASP A 101 -16.43 16.46 -11.02
N GLU A 102 -17.36 15.52 -11.20
CA GLU A 102 -18.03 14.86 -10.07
C GLU A 102 -17.13 13.76 -9.47
N PRO A 103 -17.13 13.57 -8.14
CA PRO A 103 -16.33 12.54 -7.51
C PRO A 103 -16.71 11.14 -8.01
N VAL A 104 -15.71 10.32 -8.33
CA VAL A 104 -15.93 8.92 -8.73
C VAL A 104 -16.62 8.12 -7.63
N VAL A 105 -16.31 8.45 -6.37
CA VAL A 105 -16.94 7.89 -5.17
C VAL A 105 -17.65 9.02 -4.43
N ASP A 106 -18.83 9.40 -4.90
CA ASP A 106 -19.66 10.47 -4.33
C ASP A 106 -20.39 10.05 -3.05
N VAL A 107 -19.63 9.84 -1.98
CA VAL A 107 -20.16 9.59 -0.64
C VAL A 107 -19.33 10.33 0.41
N ALA A 108 -19.91 10.55 1.59
CA ALA A 108 -19.15 11.07 2.72
C ALA A 108 -18.03 10.10 3.15
N GLY A 109 -16.90 10.64 3.61
CA GLY A 109 -15.78 9.79 4.09
C GLY A 109 -16.16 8.84 5.23
N THR A 110 -17.15 9.17 6.06
CA THR A 110 -17.70 8.26 7.08
C THR A 110 -18.36 7.02 6.48
N THR A 111 -18.93 7.14 5.28
CA THR A 111 -19.50 6.03 4.53
C THR A 111 -18.41 5.08 4.05
N VAL A 112 -17.31 5.60 3.49
CA VAL A 112 -16.13 4.79 3.11
C VAL A 112 -15.57 4.02 4.32
N TYR A 113 -15.43 4.69 5.46
CA TYR A 113 -15.00 4.03 6.70
C TYR A 113 -15.93 2.87 7.09
N ARG A 114 -17.24 3.08 7.03
CA ARG A 114 -18.24 2.05 7.33
C ARG A 114 -18.22 0.90 6.33
N TRP A 115 -17.99 1.19 5.04
CA TRP A 115 -17.81 0.16 4.01
C TRP A 115 -16.63 -0.74 4.31
N VAL A 116 -15.47 -0.17 4.64
CA VAL A 116 -14.28 -0.94 5.01
C VAL A 116 -14.54 -1.80 6.24
N ARG A 117 -15.12 -1.22 7.31
CA ARG A 117 -15.43 -1.98 8.53
C ARG A 117 -16.38 -3.14 8.30
N ARG A 118 -17.44 -2.94 7.52
CA ARG A 118 -18.41 -4.01 7.20
C ARG A 118 -17.82 -5.10 6.33
N ALA A 119 -16.97 -4.75 5.36
CA ALA A 119 -16.27 -5.75 4.55
C ALA A 119 -15.28 -6.53 5.42
N ALA A 120 -14.54 -5.87 6.30
CA ALA A 120 -13.64 -6.52 7.25
C ALA A 120 -14.38 -7.45 8.23
N GLU A 121 -15.55 -7.05 8.73
CA GLU A 121 -16.42 -7.90 9.55
C GLU A 121 -16.87 -9.17 8.80
N ALA A 122 -17.20 -9.04 7.51
CA ALA A 122 -17.54 -10.18 6.67
C ALA A 122 -16.34 -11.11 6.48
N MET A 123 -15.16 -10.56 6.18
CA MET A 123 -13.91 -11.34 6.06
C MET A 123 -13.55 -12.03 7.38
N HIS A 124 -13.76 -11.39 8.52
CA HIS A 124 -13.58 -12.01 9.83
C HIS A 124 -14.52 -13.20 10.02
N ALA A 125 -15.79 -13.06 9.66
CA ALA A 125 -16.78 -14.13 9.79
C ALA A 125 -16.46 -15.33 8.89
N GLU A 126 -15.90 -15.08 7.70
CA GLU A 126 -15.53 -16.11 6.74
C GLU A 126 -14.22 -16.82 7.08
N THR A 127 -13.19 -16.07 7.45
CA THR A 127 -11.83 -16.58 7.65
C THR A 127 -11.53 -16.96 9.11
N ASN A 128 -12.33 -16.47 10.06
CA ASN A 128 -12.10 -16.55 11.50
C ASN A 128 -10.75 -15.95 11.96
N ASP A 129 -10.15 -15.05 11.16
CA ASP A 129 -8.93 -14.32 11.54
C ASP A 129 -9.29 -12.99 12.23
N LYS A 130 -8.99 -12.91 13.53
CA LYS A 130 -9.22 -11.71 14.36
C LYS A 130 -8.57 -10.45 13.79
N GLY A 131 -7.51 -10.57 13.00
CA GLY A 131 -6.82 -9.43 12.39
C GLY A 131 -7.75 -8.52 11.57
N TRP A 132 -8.75 -9.10 10.89
CA TRP A 132 -9.78 -8.35 10.17
C TRP A 132 -10.58 -7.38 11.05
N SER A 133 -10.78 -7.70 12.34
CA SER A 133 -11.50 -6.81 13.26
C SER A 133 -10.77 -5.48 13.51
N PHE A 134 -9.47 -5.41 13.24
CA PHE A 134 -8.67 -4.19 13.41
C PHE A 134 -8.64 -3.33 12.15
N LEU A 135 -8.79 -3.94 10.96
CA LEU A 135 -8.62 -3.28 9.66
C LEU A 135 -9.46 -2.00 9.50
N ASP A 136 -8.81 -0.92 9.10
CA ASP A 136 -9.46 0.32 8.68
C ASP A 136 -8.96 0.85 7.31
N VAL A 137 -9.54 1.96 6.87
CA VAL A 137 -9.18 2.57 5.56
C VAL A 137 -7.71 3.05 5.51
N HIS A 138 -7.13 3.40 6.66
CA HIS A 138 -5.74 3.82 6.73
C HIS A 138 -4.79 2.62 6.63
N ASP A 139 -5.21 1.45 7.12
CA ASP A 139 -4.50 0.19 6.92
C ASP A 139 -4.43 -0.25 5.45
N LEU A 140 -5.42 0.10 4.61
CA LEU A 140 -5.34 -0.15 3.16
C LEU A 140 -4.15 0.58 2.54
N ARG A 141 -3.99 1.88 2.85
CA ARG A 141 -2.84 2.68 2.42
C ARG A 141 -1.53 2.17 3.01
N ARG A 142 -1.54 1.69 4.26
CA ARG A 142 -0.38 1.08 4.91
C ARG A 142 0.06 -0.21 4.20
N SER A 143 -0.90 -1.06 3.87
CA SER A 143 -0.68 -2.30 3.12
C SER A 143 -0.10 -2.00 1.73
N TRP A 144 -0.65 -0.99 1.04
CA TRP A 144 -0.14 -0.52 -0.26
C TRP A 144 1.33 -0.05 -0.19
N GLY A 145 1.67 0.80 0.78
CA GLY A 145 3.04 1.29 0.94
C GLY A 145 4.03 0.18 1.26
N GLY A 146 3.63 -0.74 2.15
CA GLY A 146 4.41 -1.94 2.45
C GLY A 146 4.61 -2.83 1.23
N HIS A 147 3.56 -3.08 0.45
CA HIS A 147 3.62 -3.89 -0.76
C HIS A 147 4.63 -3.33 -1.77
N LEU A 148 4.57 -2.03 -2.08
CA LEU A 148 5.51 -1.41 -3.02
C LEU A 148 6.97 -1.53 -2.52
N LEU A 149 7.20 -1.25 -1.24
CA LEU A 149 8.54 -1.26 -0.66
C LEU A 149 9.14 -2.67 -0.61
N TRP A 150 8.39 -3.62 -0.06
CA TRP A 150 8.93 -4.93 0.36
C TRP A 150 8.64 -6.07 -0.61
N ASN A 151 7.55 -5.98 -1.37
CA ASN A 151 7.14 -7.02 -2.32
C ASN A 151 7.59 -6.65 -3.74
N CYS A 152 7.43 -5.39 -4.15
CA CYS A 152 7.87 -4.92 -5.47
C CYS A 152 9.31 -4.39 -5.49
N GLY A 153 9.92 -4.11 -4.33
CA GLY A 153 11.28 -3.57 -4.25
C GLY A 153 11.42 -2.14 -4.77
N VAL A 154 10.34 -1.36 -4.75
CA VAL A 154 10.37 0.05 -5.15
C VAL A 154 11.21 0.85 -4.15
N LEU A 155 12.06 1.73 -4.67
CA LEU A 155 12.94 2.56 -3.83
C LEU A 155 12.12 3.38 -2.81
N PRO A 156 12.55 3.46 -1.53
CA PRO A 156 11.85 4.20 -0.50
C PRO A 156 11.43 5.62 -0.90
N THR A 157 12.34 6.37 -1.54
CA THR A 157 12.08 7.74 -2.00
C THR A 157 10.99 7.82 -3.07
N VAL A 158 10.87 6.80 -3.92
CA VAL A 158 9.81 6.71 -4.94
C VAL A 158 8.47 6.35 -4.30
N VAL A 159 8.46 5.42 -3.33
CA VAL A 159 7.26 5.13 -2.54
C VAL A 159 6.78 6.38 -1.80
N MET A 160 7.72 7.15 -1.21
CA MET A 160 7.42 8.42 -0.56
C MET A 160 6.77 9.42 -1.50
N GLU A 161 7.31 9.61 -2.70
CA GLU A 161 6.74 10.48 -3.74
C GLU A 161 5.32 10.03 -4.12
N PHE A 162 5.15 8.74 -4.45
CA PHE A 162 3.85 8.21 -4.85
C PHE A 162 2.81 8.33 -3.76
N GLY A 163 3.14 8.11 -2.50
CA GLY A 163 2.18 8.28 -1.41
C GLY A 163 2.09 9.70 -0.87
N GLY A 164 2.93 10.64 -1.28
CA GLY A 164 2.97 12.00 -0.72
C GLY A 164 3.42 12.05 0.73
N TRP A 165 4.36 11.18 1.12
CA TRP A 165 5.05 11.28 2.39
C TRP A 165 6.20 12.28 2.27
N THR A 166 6.26 13.25 3.20
CA THR A 166 7.28 14.32 3.17
C THR A 166 8.27 14.24 4.31
N ASP A 167 8.00 13.42 5.32
CA ASP A 167 8.84 13.20 6.47
C ASP A 167 9.49 11.82 6.37
N TRP A 168 10.81 11.81 6.20
CA TRP A 168 11.62 10.61 6.08
C TRP A 168 11.62 9.81 7.38
N ASP A 169 11.72 10.45 8.54
CA ASP A 169 11.81 9.76 9.83
C ASP A 169 10.49 9.05 10.14
N THR A 170 9.38 9.75 9.93
CA THR A 170 8.04 9.15 10.03
C THR A 170 7.87 7.99 9.03
N PHE A 171 8.35 8.14 7.79
CA PHE A 171 8.25 7.08 6.79
C PHE A 171 9.10 5.85 7.16
N THR A 172 10.34 6.06 7.62
CA THR A 172 11.22 4.97 8.05
C THR A 172 10.63 4.21 9.25
N GLU A 173 10.12 4.92 10.26
CA GLU A 173 9.50 4.29 11.43
C GLU A 173 8.29 3.42 11.05
N HIS A 174 7.45 3.91 10.12
CA HIS A 174 6.20 3.22 9.78
C HIS A 174 6.32 2.17 8.67
N TYR A 175 7.39 2.20 7.86
CA TYR A 175 7.49 1.37 6.66
C TYR A 175 8.83 0.64 6.50
N MET A 176 9.97 1.20 6.92
CA MET A 176 11.27 0.53 6.78
C MET A 176 11.63 -0.41 7.94
N GLY A 177 11.03 -0.23 9.12
CA GLY A 177 11.16 -1.18 10.23
C GLY A 177 10.24 -2.41 10.12
N GLU A 178 9.27 -2.37 9.20
CA GLU A 178 8.06 -3.19 9.29
C GLU A 178 7.87 -4.01 8.01
N ILE A 179 8.53 -5.17 7.98
CA ILE A 179 8.52 -6.13 6.88
C ILE A 179 7.07 -6.60 6.60
N THR A 180 6.63 -6.60 5.34
CA THR A 180 5.31 -7.16 4.93
C THR A 180 5.20 -8.66 5.23
N PRO A 181 3.99 -9.24 5.27
CA PRO A 181 3.84 -10.69 5.49
C PRO A 181 4.56 -11.52 4.41
N GLU A 182 4.48 -11.13 3.14
CA GLU A 182 5.13 -11.86 2.05
C GLU A 182 6.64 -11.70 2.09
N ALA A 183 7.16 -10.51 2.42
CA ALA A 183 8.58 -10.35 2.65
C ALA A 183 9.04 -11.15 3.87
N ALA A 184 8.26 -11.18 4.95
CA ALA A 184 8.57 -12.01 6.11
C ALA A 184 8.55 -13.50 5.76
N GLN A 185 7.62 -13.95 4.89
CA GLN A 185 7.56 -15.32 4.39
C GLN A 185 8.75 -15.66 3.50
N ARG A 186 9.13 -14.75 2.59
CA ARG A 186 10.32 -14.86 1.74
C ARG A 186 11.60 -14.93 2.57
N GLU A 187 11.79 -14.01 3.52
CA GLU A 187 12.95 -13.99 4.41
C GLU A 187 12.99 -15.24 5.30
N ARG A 188 11.83 -15.70 5.80
CA ARG A 188 11.71 -16.98 6.51
C ARG A 188 12.14 -18.17 5.64
N GLY A 189 11.81 -18.15 4.35
CA GLY A 189 12.22 -19.19 3.40
C GLY A 189 13.74 -19.31 3.20
N LYS A 190 14.52 -18.27 3.54
CA LYS A 190 16.00 -18.29 3.47
C LYS A 190 16.66 -18.97 4.68
N ILE A 191 15.88 -19.37 5.69
CA ILE A 191 16.39 -19.93 6.93
C ILE A 191 16.58 -21.46 6.77
N ASP A 192 17.84 -21.88 6.63
CA ASP A 192 18.32 -23.20 6.15
C ASP A 192 17.84 -24.43 6.95
N TYR A 193 17.42 -24.29 8.21
CA TYR A 193 16.96 -25.44 9.00
C TYR A 193 15.50 -25.86 8.74
N MET A 194 14.77 -25.20 7.82
CA MET A 194 13.38 -25.53 7.46
C MET A 194 13.19 -26.24 6.10
N GLY A 195 14.25 -26.79 5.50
CA GLY A 195 14.13 -27.80 4.44
C GLY A 195 13.54 -27.32 3.11
N GLY A 196 13.75 -26.05 2.74
CA GLY A 196 13.54 -25.61 1.35
C GLY A 196 14.72 -26.03 0.49
N GLU A 197 14.49 -26.79 -0.58
CA GLU A 197 15.52 -27.16 -1.55
C GLU A 197 16.28 -25.90 -2.00
N SER A 198 17.60 -25.95 -1.83
CA SER A 198 18.50 -24.91 -2.30
C SER A 198 18.45 -24.87 -3.83
N ASN A 199 17.62 -23.98 -4.38
CA ASN A 199 17.80 -23.54 -5.76
C ASN A 199 19.08 -22.70 -5.81
N ALA A 200 20.19 -23.39 -6.01
CA ALA A 200 21.51 -22.86 -6.29
C ALA A 200 21.56 -22.25 -7.70
N GLU A 201 20.72 -21.24 -7.94
CA GLU A 201 20.91 -20.19 -8.94
C GLU A 201 20.58 -18.87 -8.26
N THR A 202 21.37 -18.53 -7.24
CA THR A 202 21.33 -17.18 -6.67
C THR A 202 22.35 -16.35 -7.44
N ASP A 203 21.81 -15.49 -8.31
CA ASP A 203 22.50 -14.35 -8.87
C ASP A 203 23.40 -13.69 -7.83
N MET A 204 24.64 -13.43 -8.24
CA MET A 204 25.73 -12.93 -7.42
C MET A 204 25.26 -11.81 -6.48
N VAL A 205 25.16 -12.15 -5.19
CA VAL A 205 24.97 -11.18 -4.12
C VAL A 205 26.13 -10.20 -4.16
N PHE A 206 25.77 -8.94 -4.43
CA PHE A 206 26.61 -7.75 -4.38
C PHE A 206 27.84 -7.92 -3.47
N THR A 207 29.03 -7.95 -4.06
CA THR A 207 30.29 -7.98 -3.31
C THR A 207 30.73 -6.53 -3.07
N PRO A 208 30.66 -5.99 -1.84
CA PRO A 208 31.07 -4.63 -1.59
C PRO A 208 32.59 -4.51 -1.77
N LYS A 209 33.01 -3.72 -2.77
CA LYS A 209 34.40 -3.26 -2.85
C LYS A 209 34.59 -2.16 -1.80
N SER A 210 35.07 -2.52 -0.61
CA SER A 210 35.60 -1.50 0.31
C SER A 210 37.02 -1.09 -0.10
N PRO A 211 37.33 0.21 -0.11
CA PRO A 211 38.68 0.71 -0.34
C PRO A 211 39.48 0.78 0.98
N ALA A 212 40.76 0.41 0.88
CA ALA A 212 41.86 0.78 1.76
C ALA A 212 41.78 0.45 3.27
N ALA A 213 42.43 -0.65 3.66
CA ALA A 213 43.25 -0.71 4.87
C ALA A 213 44.16 -1.96 4.82
N GLN A 214 45.41 -1.79 4.38
CA GLN A 214 46.60 -2.52 4.86
C GLN A 214 47.83 -2.04 4.06
N GLN A 215 48.27 -0.82 4.38
CA GLN A 215 49.67 -0.46 4.26
C GLN A 215 50.21 -0.33 5.69
N THR A 216 51.49 -0.68 5.90
CA THR A 216 52.22 -0.87 7.17
C THR A 216 51.92 -2.24 7.81
N TYR A 217 52.85 -3.20 7.98
CA TYR A 217 54.27 -3.14 8.32
C TYR A 217 55.01 -4.38 7.79
N MET A 218 56.19 -4.23 7.18
CA MET A 218 57.35 -5.05 7.52
C MET A 218 58.62 -4.20 7.42
N ARG A 219 59.31 -4.11 8.56
CA ARG A 219 60.65 -3.56 8.75
C ARG A 219 61.68 -4.64 8.40
N ASN A 220 62.81 -4.16 7.90
CA ASN A 220 64.13 -4.78 7.72
C ASN A 220 64.28 -5.77 6.56
#